data_AF-A0A7C1XXU5-F1
#
_entry.id   AF-A0A7C1XXU5-F1
#
_cell.length_a   1.000
_cell.length_b   1.000
_cell.length_c   1.000
_cell.angle_alpha   90.00
_cell.angle_beta   90.00
_cell.angle_gamma   90.00
#
_symmetry.space_group_name_H-M   'P 1'
#
loop_
_entity.id
_entity.type
_entity.pdbx_description
1 polymer ?
#
loop_
_entity_poly.entity_id
_entity_poly.type
_entity_poly.pdbx_seq_one_letter_code
_entity_poly.pdbx_strand_id
1 'polypeptide(L)'
;LDDLALAEQDLRTILEKEPDNARALNALGYTLADRTDRLEEALALIEKAYKLAPDEPAIVDSLGWVHYRLGHLDEAEKWLRKAWEMARDPEIGAHLGEVLWVQGRKDEARAVWKETEARQADNRVLRATLQRFLKQE
;
A
#
# COMPACT_ATOMS: atom_id res chain seq x y z
N LEU A 1 -20.33 2.75 -4.01
CA LEU A 1 -20.45 1.59 -3.10
C LEU A 1 -20.53 0.31 -3.92
N ASP A 2 -21.27 0.30 -5.03
CA ASP A 2 -21.44 -0.87 -5.90
C ASP A 2 -20.15 -1.43 -6.53
N ASP A 3 -19.18 -0.58 -6.88
CA ASP A 3 -17.93 -1.00 -7.54
C ASP A 3 -17.02 -1.83 -6.62
N LEU A 4 -16.98 -1.52 -5.31
CA LEU A 4 -16.18 -2.26 -4.35
C LEU A 4 -16.67 -3.70 -4.15
N ALA A 5 -18.00 -3.87 -4.04
CA ALA A 5 -18.59 -5.18 -3.83
C ALA A 5 -18.39 -6.09 -5.06
N LEU A 6 -18.50 -5.54 -6.27
CA LEU A 6 -18.21 -6.27 -7.51
C LEU A 6 -16.74 -6.66 -7.61
N ALA A 7 -15.82 -5.72 -7.37
CA ALA A 7 -14.38 -6.01 -7.40
C ALA A 7 -13.99 -7.10 -6.37
N GLU A 8 -14.54 -7.03 -5.15
CA GLU A 8 -14.33 -8.08 -4.15
C GLU A 8 -14.88 -9.44 -4.63
N GLN A 9 -16.09 -9.47 -5.18
CA GLN A 9 -16.70 -10.70 -5.68
C GLN A 9 -15.89 -11.34 -6.81
N ASP A 10 -15.40 -10.53 -7.76
CA ASP A 10 -14.58 -11.02 -8.88
C ASP A 10 -13.26 -11.62 -8.38
N LEU A 11 -12.58 -10.92 -7.45
CA LEU A 11 -11.34 -11.41 -6.85
C LEU A 11 -11.56 -12.70 -6.05
N ARG A 12 -12.66 -12.80 -5.30
CA ARG A 12 -13.01 -14.05 -4.60
C ARG A 12 -13.28 -15.20 -5.57
N THR A 13 -13.98 -14.93 -6.67
CA THR A 13 -14.23 -15.94 -7.71
C THR A 13 -12.92 -16.45 -8.34
N ILE A 14 -11.92 -15.59 -8.51
CA ILE A 14 -10.58 -16.00 -8.94
C ILE A 14 -9.95 -16.91 -7.88
N LEU A 15 -9.99 -16.52 -6.61
CA LEU A 15 -9.39 -17.27 -5.51
C LEU A 15 -10.06 -18.61 -5.22
N GLU A 16 -11.34 -18.77 -5.54
CA GLU A 16 -12.02 -20.07 -5.50
C GLU A 16 -11.42 -21.07 -6.51
N LYS A 17 -10.97 -20.58 -7.67
CA LYS A 17 -10.36 -21.40 -8.73
C LYS A 17 -8.86 -21.52 -8.57
N GLU A 18 -8.22 -20.47 -8.08
CA GLU A 18 -6.77 -20.33 -7.92
C GLU A 18 -6.44 -19.80 -6.51
N PRO A 19 -6.52 -20.65 -5.46
CA PRO A 19 -6.36 -20.19 -4.08
C PRO A 19 -4.99 -19.58 -3.76
N ASP A 20 -3.98 -19.89 -4.58
CA ASP A 20 -2.60 -19.43 -4.42
C ASP A 20 -2.21 -18.42 -5.52
N ASN A 21 -3.19 -17.75 -6.14
CA ASN A 21 -2.92 -16.63 -7.03
C ASN A 21 -2.47 -15.40 -6.20
N ALA A 22 -1.16 -15.22 -6.08
CA ALA A 22 -0.55 -14.15 -5.27
C ALA A 22 -1.05 -12.75 -5.65
N ARG A 23 -1.30 -12.50 -6.94
CA ARG A 23 -1.80 -11.20 -7.42
C ARG A 23 -3.24 -10.96 -6.98
N ALA A 24 -4.11 -11.96 -7.09
CA ALA A 24 -5.50 -11.84 -6.64
C ALA A 24 -5.59 -11.71 -5.11
N LEU A 25 -4.77 -12.48 -4.37
CA LEU A 25 -4.65 -12.35 -2.91
C LEU A 25 -4.22 -10.94 -2.52
N ASN A 26 -3.18 -10.40 -3.18
CA ASN A 26 -2.70 -9.05 -2.91
C ASN A 26 -3.75 -7.99 -3.27
N ALA A 27 -4.35 -8.08 -4.46
CA ALA A 27 -5.34 -7.11 -4.91
C ALA A 27 -6.56 -7.07 -3.97
N LEU A 28 -7.04 -8.23 -3.52
CA LEU A 28 -8.14 -8.28 -2.55
C LEU A 28 -7.71 -7.72 -1.21
N GLY A 29 -6.57 -8.16 -0.69
CA GLY A 29 -6.07 -7.70 0.60
C GLY A 29 -5.83 -6.19 0.63
N TYR A 30 -5.16 -5.65 -0.39
CA TYR A 30 -4.94 -4.21 -0.53
C TYR A 30 -6.27 -3.43 -0.63
N THR A 31 -7.23 -3.94 -1.42
CA THR A 31 -8.56 -3.31 -1.54
C THR A 31 -9.28 -3.27 -0.19
N LEU A 32 -9.25 -4.35 0.57
CA LEU A 32 -9.85 -4.41 1.91
C LEU A 32 -9.14 -3.45 2.88
N ALA A 33 -7.81 -3.43 2.87
CA ALA A 33 -7.00 -2.54 3.70
C ALA A 33 -7.29 -1.08 3.38
N ASP A 34 -7.39 -0.71 2.10
CA ASP A 34 -7.56 0.69 1.67
C ASP A 34 -9.00 1.18 1.83
N ARG A 35 -9.99 0.33 1.52
CA ARG A 35 -11.38 0.78 1.32
C ARG A 35 -12.35 0.36 2.42
N THR A 36 -11.90 -0.42 3.40
CA THR A 36 -12.75 -0.96 4.47
C THR A 36 -12.02 -0.98 5.82
N ASP A 37 -12.71 -1.48 6.85
CA ASP A 37 -12.17 -1.75 8.19
C ASP A 37 -11.84 -3.26 8.40
N ARG A 38 -11.88 -4.10 7.36
CA ARG A 38 -11.56 -5.54 7.43
C ARG A 38 -10.05 -5.80 7.38
N LEU A 39 -9.32 -5.16 8.29
CA LEU A 39 -7.86 -5.08 8.26
C LEU A 39 -7.18 -6.41 8.59
N GLU A 40 -7.76 -7.22 9.48
CA GLU A 40 -7.21 -8.53 9.84
C GLU A 40 -7.29 -9.51 8.67
N GLU A 41 -8.41 -9.47 7.93
CA GLU A 41 -8.56 -10.27 6.72
C GLU A 41 -7.62 -9.80 5.62
N ALA A 42 -7.50 -8.48 5.43
CA ALA A 42 -6.54 -7.90 4.52
C ALA A 42 -5.12 -8.38 4.81
N LEU A 43 -4.69 -8.31 6.07
CA LEU A 43 -3.37 -8.76 6.49
C LEU A 43 -3.15 -10.24 6.16
N ALA A 44 -4.11 -11.11 6.50
CA ALA A 44 -3.99 -12.54 6.23
C ALA A 44 -3.84 -12.85 4.72
N LEU A 45 -4.59 -12.15 3.87
CA LEU A 45 -4.50 -12.30 2.41
C LEU A 45 -3.15 -11.82 1.87
N ILE A 46 -2.69 -10.65 2.31
CA ILE A 46 -1.42 -10.07 1.85
C ILE A 46 -0.23 -10.90 2.37
N GLU A 47 -0.27 -11.40 3.61
CA GLU A 47 0.77 -12.30 4.12
C GLU A 47 0.85 -13.60 3.31
N LYS A 48 -0.31 -14.14 2.89
CA LYS A 48 -0.33 -15.30 1.99
C LYS A 48 0.28 -14.94 0.63
N ALA A 49 -0.10 -13.79 0.06
CA ALA A 49 0.48 -13.30 -1.20
C ALA A 49 2.00 -13.15 -1.10
N TYR A 50 2.51 -12.57 -0.01
CA TYR A 50 3.94 -12.38 0.22
C TYR A 50 4.70 -13.69 0.37
N LYS A 51 4.11 -14.70 1.04
CA LYS A 51 4.72 -16.04 1.12
C LYS A 51 4.88 -16.70 -0.25
N LEU A 52 3.98 -16.40 -1.19
CA LEU A 52 3.99 -16.95 -2.55
C LEU A 52 4.91 -16.16 -3.49
N ALA A 53 5.02 -14.84 -3.31
CA ALA A 53 5.82 -13.96 -4.17
C ALA A 53 6.52 -12.85 -3.33
N PRO A 54 7.56 -13.20 -2.55
CA PRO A 54 8.21 -12.27 -1.61
C PRO A 54 9.09 -11.20 -2.27
N ASP A 55 9.35 -11.35 -3.56
CA ASP A 55 10.16 -10.48 -4.42
C ASP A 55 9.34 -9.48 -5.23
N GLU A 56 8.01 -9.47 -5.08
CA GLU A 56 7.11 -8.54 -5.76
C GLU A 56 6.94 -7.23 -4.94
N PRO A 57 7.44 -6.07 -5.41
CA PRO A 57 7.43 -4.83 -4.64
C PRO A 57 6.02 -4.36 -4.25
N ALA A 58 5.02 -4.58 -5.11
CA ALA A 58 3.63 -4.20 -4.85
C ALA A 58 3.01 -4.98 -3.68
N ILE A 59 3.45 -6.23 -3.45
CA ILE A 59 2.99 -7.04 -2.33
C ILE A 59 3.66 -6.57 -1.03
N VAL A 60 4.96 -6.26 -1.10
CA VAL A 60 5.71 -5.70 0.03
C VAL A 60 5.17 -4.33 0.44
N ASP A 61 4.77 -3.50 -0.53
CA ASP A 61 4.08 -2.23 -0.29
C ASP A 61 2.73 -2.44 0.40
N SER A 62 1.92 -3.37 -0.11
CA SER A 62 0.62 -3.70 0.47
C SER A 62 0.74 -4.20 1.93
N LEU A 63 1.79 -4.97 2.27
CA LEU A 63 2.09 -5.35 3.66
C LEU A 63 2.35 -4.12 4.54
N GLY A 64 3.18 -3.19 4.05
CA GLY A 64 3.44 -1.94 4.74
C GLY A 64 2.17 -1.11 4.93
N TRP A 65 1.34 -1.01 3.90
CA TRP A 65 0.08 -0.27 3.94
C TRP A 65 -0.92 -0.85 4.94
N VAL A 66 -1.14 -2.16 4.96
CA VAL A 66 -2.05 -2.77 5.94
C VAL A 66 -1.56 -2.60 7.37
N HIS A 67 -0.24 -2.67 7.61
CA HIS A 67 0.34 -2.37 8.92
C HIS A 67 0.13 -0.93 9.35
N TYR A 68 0.23 0.03 8.42
CA TYR A 68 -0.09 1.43 8.69
C TYR A 68 -1.56 1.58 9.10
N ARG A 69 -2.47 0.94 8.35
CA ARG A 69 -3.91 0.96 8.64
C ARG A 69 -4.27 0.33 9.99
N LEU A 70 -3.51 -0.67 10.43
CA LEU A 70 -3.61 -1.28 11.76
C LEU A 70 -2.97 -0.42 12.88
N GLY A 71 -2.32 0.69 12.54
CA GLY A 71 -1.60 1.54 13.49
C GLY A 71 -0.20 1.03 13.88
N HIS A 72 0.29 -0.02 13.23
CA HIS A 72 1.63 -0.59 13.46
C HIS A 72 2.69 0.20 12.68
N LEU A 73 2.89 1.47 13.04
CA LEU A 73 3.69 2.42 12.26
C LEU A 73 5.14 1.97 12.01
N ASP A 74 5.80 1.37 13.01
CA ASP A 74 7.20 0.93 12.86
C ASP A 74 7.35 -0.22 11.87
N GLU A 75 6.41 -1.18 11.88
CA GLU A 75 6.41 -2.30 10.93
C GLU A 75 6.01 -1.82 9.53
N ALA A 76 5.07 -0.86 9.46
CA ALA A 76 4.69 -0.22 8.20
C ALA A 76 5.88 0.46 7.54
N GLU A 77 6.63 1.28 8.28
CA GLU A 77 7.83 1.95 7.75
C GLU A 77 8.86 0.95 7.23
N LYS A 78 9.14 -0.10 8.01
CA LYS A 78 10.11 -1.14 7.65
C LYS A 78 9.75 -1.82 6.32
N TRP A 79 8.49 -2.20 6.14
CA TRP A 79 8.03 -2.82 4.88
C TRP A 79 8.05 -1.83 3.72
N LEU A 80 7.58 -0.60 3.91
CA LEU A 80 7.54 0.41 2.86
C LEU A 80 8.95 0.85 2.42
N ARG A 81 9.92 0.92 3.35
CA ARG A 81 11.32 1.14 2.98
C ARG A 81 11.88 0.00 2.15
N LYS A 82 11.60 -1.25 2.53
CA LYS A 82 11.98 -2.42 1.73
C LYS A 82 11.34 -2.37 0.33
N ALA A 83 10.05 -2.09 0.24
CA ALA A 83 9.35 -1.94 -1.05
C ALA A 83 9.97 -0.82 -1.89
N TRP A 84 10.28 0.32 -1.27
CA TRP A 84 10.89 1.46 -1.93
C TRP A 84 12.27 1.12 -2.49
N GLU A 85 13.09 0.37 -1.74
CA GLU A 85 14.40 -0.12 -2.19
C GLU A 85 14.28 -1.08 -3.38
N MET A 86 13.25 -1.92 -3.41
CA MET A 86 12.99 -2.84 -4.51
C MET A 86 12.50 -2.10 -5.76
N ALA A 87 11.63 -1.10 -5.60
CA ALA A 87 11.11 -0.29 -6.69
C ALA A 87 10.82 1.16 -6.23
N ARG A 88 11.33 2.12 -6.99
CA ARG A 88 11.04 3.55 -6.79
C ARG A 88 9.70 3.95 -7.42
N ASP A 89 8.64 3.20 -7.08
CA ASP A 89 7.28 3.37 -7.60
C ASP A 89 6.50 4.48 -6.83
N PRO A 90 5.64 5.28 -7.49
CA PRO A 90 5.02 6.41 -6.83
C PRO A 90 4.00 6.07 -5.75
N GLU A 91 3.34 4.93 -5.86
CA GLU A 91 2.40 4.47 -4.83
C GLU A 91 3.18 4.14 -3.56
N ILE A 92 4.29 3.42 -3.70
CA ILE A 92 5.22 3.13 -2.60
C ILE A 92 5.78 4.42 -1.97
N GLY A 93 6.22 5.36 -2.81
CA GLY A 93 6.72 6.65 -2.32
C GLY A 93 5.65 7.48 -1.59
N ALA A 94 4.41 7.43 -2.07
CA ALA A 94 3.27 8.07 -1.42
C ALA A 94 3.01 7.46 -0.03
N HIS A 95 2.89 6.13 0.05
CA HIS A 95 2.69 5.40 1.31
C HIS A 95 3.83 5.63 2.30
N LEU A 96 5.09 5.49 1.87
CA LEU A 96 6.25 5.69 2.75
C LEU A 96 6.28 7.10 3.31
N GLY A 97 6.08 8.12 2.48
CA GLY A 97 6.05 9.49 2.95
C GLY A 97 4.87 9.77 3.90
N GLU A 98 3.71 9.14 3.68
CA GLU A 98 2.57 9.24 4.61
C GLU A 98 2.89 8.63 5.98
N VAL A 99 3.48 7.44 6.04
CA VAL A 99 3.86 6.80 7.31
C VAL A 99 4.89 7.67 8.06
N LEU A 100 5.91 8.15 7.36
CA LEU A 100 6.93 9.03 7.94
C LEU A 100 6.31 10.33 8.46
N TRP A 101 5.34 10.89 7.73
CA TRP A 101 4.64 12.09 8.15
C TRP A 101 3.85 11.87 9.44
N VAL A 102 3.09 10.78 9.52
CA VAL A 102 2.29 10.43 10.71
C VAL A 102 3.18 10.14 11.92
N GLN A 103 4.37 9.59 11.72
CA GLN A 103 5.39 9.43 12.78
C GLN A 103 6.07 10.75 13.18
N GLY A 104 5.75 11.89 12.54
CA GLY A 104 6.34 13.20 12.82
C GLY A 104 7.66 13.48 12.10
N ARG A 105 8.16 12.55 11.29
CA ARG A 105 9.41 12.67 10.50
C ARG A 105 9.17 13.41 9.18
N LYS A 106 8.59 14.61 9.28
CA LYS A 106 8.09 15.40 8.15
C LYS A 106 9.16 15.75 7.11
N ASP A 107 10.39 16.02 7.53
CA ASP A 107 11.48 16.35 6.59
C ASP A 107 11.84 15.16 5.71
N GLU A 108 11.84 13.94 6.27
CA GLU A 108 12.06 12.72 5.51
C GLU A 108 10.88 12.41 4.58
N ALA A 109 9.64 12.60 5.06
CA ALA A 109 8.46 12.45 4.22
C ALA A 109 8.52 13.36 2.97
N ARG A 110 8.89 14.63 3.15
CA ARG A 110 9.09 15.56 2.03
C ARG A 110 10.21 15.12 1.10
N ALA A 111 11.31 14.60 1.63
CA ALA A 111 12.43 14.12 0.83
C ALA A 111 12.00 12.96 -0.07
N VAL A 112 11.27 11.98 0.49
CA VAL A 112 10.70 10.85 -0.26
C VAL A 112 9.76 11.37 -1.35
N TRP A 113 8.76 12.17 -0.99
CA TRP A 113 7.79 12.69 -1.94
C TRP A 113 8.40 13.54 -3.06
N LYS A 114 9.42 14.34 -2.75
CA LYS A 114 10.17 15.11 -3.75
C LYS A 114 10.94 14.20 -4.70
N GLU A 115 11.57 13.14 -4.18
CA GLU A 115 12.22 12.13 -5.01
C GLU A 115 11.22 11.41 -5.91
N THR A 116 10.04 11.08 -5.38
CA THR A 116 8.95 10.45 -6.13
C THR A 116 8.43 11.35 -7.25
N GLU A 117 8.16 12.63 -6.94
CA GLU A 117 7.65 13.62 -7.90
C GLU A 117 8.65 13.87 -9.04
N ALA A 118 9.95 13.97 -8.72
CA ALA A 118 11.00 14.15 -9.71
C ALA A 118 11.06 13.02 -10.75
N ARG A 119 10.60 11.81 -10.40
CA ARG A 119 10.51 10.68 -11.31
C ARG A 119 9.20 10.63 -12.06
N GLN A 120 8.09 10.93 -11.38
CA GLN A 120 6.72 10.67 -11.88
C GLN A 120 5.72 11.76 -11.42
N ALA A 121 5.93 12.98 -11.88
CA ALA A 121 5.17 14.18 -11.46
C ALA A 121 3.65 14.12 -11.75
N ASP A 122 3.21 13.26 -12.67
CA ASP A 122 1.80 13.10 -13.07
C ASP A 122 1.05 11.99 -12.31
N ASN A 123 1.67 11.33 -11.34
CA ASN A 123 1.00 10.25 -10.61
C ASN A 123 -0.14 10.78 -9.71
N ARG A 124 -1.34 10.22 -9.91
CA ARG A 124 -2.57 10.63 -9.21
C ARG A 124 -2.53 10.33 -7.70
N VAL A 125 -1.97 9.19 -7.29
CA VAL A 125 -1.90 8.77 -5.88
C VAL A 125 -0.98 9.71 -5.10
N LEU A 126 0.19 9.99 -5.66
CA LEU A 126 1.13 10.95 -5.07
C LEU A 126 0.48 12.34 -4.94
N ARG A 127 -0.13 12.88 -6.01
CA ARG A 127 -0.80 14.19 -5.96
C ARG A 127 -1.88 14.28 -4.89
N ALA A 128 -2.73 13.26 -4.78
CA ALA A 128 -3.77 13.20 -3.76
C ALA A 128 -3.16 13.21 -2.35
N THR A 129 -2.08 12.45 -2.15
CA THR A 129 -1.34 12.38 -0.89
C THR A 129 -0.76 13.75 -0.51
N LEU A 130 -0.04 14.40 -1.44
CA LEU A 130 0.54 15.72 -1.21
C LEU A 130 -0.54 16.77 -0.92
N GLN A 131 -1.66 16.73 -1.64
CA GLN A 131 -2.78 17.64 -1.39
C GLN A 131 -3.34 17.47 0.02
N ARG A 132 -3.41 16.23 0.53
CA ARG A 132 -3.91 15.95 1.88
C ARG A 132 -2.95 16.46 2.96
N PHE A 133 -1.64 16.25 2.80
CA PHE A 133 -0.68 16.53 3.88
C PHE A 133 0.00 17.89 3.81
N LEU A 134 0.27 18.42 2.60
CA LEU A 134 1.04 19.66 2.45
C LEU A 134 0.17 20.92 2.37
N LYS A 135 -1.14 20.82 2.10
CA LYS A 135 -2.05 21.98 2.14
C LYS A 135 -2.56 22.34 3.55
N GLN A 136 -2.30 21.49 4.55
CA GLN A 136 -2.79 21.68 5.91
C GLN A 136 -1.77 22.38 6.84
N GLU A 137 -0.64 22.81 6.29
CA GLU A 137 0.36 23.65 6.96
C GLU A 137 0.24 25.11 6.51
#